data_AF-X1TEI0-F1
#
_entry.id   AF-X1TEI0-F1
#
_cell.length_a   1.000
_cell.length_b   1.000
_cell.length_c   1.000
_cell.angle_alpha   90.00
_cell.angle_beta   90.00
_cell.angle_gamma   90.00
#
_symmetry.space_group_name_H-M   'P 1'
#
loop_
_entity.id
_entity.type
_entity.pdbx_description
1 polymer ?
#
loop_
_entity_poly.entity_id
_entity_poly.type
_entity_poly.pdbx_seq_one_letter_code
_entity_poly.pdbx_strand_id
1 'polypeptide(L)'
;VYKRGTNFFLRPPQTPKSFRTITVVDRTHTLMAKSNPAINPHTWKLPFNLYWGDPHIMNGAFWATPALKPPDHYRYARDTVGLDFAVVTDICREPPYFDADTKISFEEWERAKKAAREFYQPDSFVTFAAYEYNEQWHGGHRNVYYANEEEAELFSWDDPGYNTPEKLWRALKGKKAMTIPHHPVTLRIGQNWEHHDPQFQRLVEIYSGWGCSEGVGCQRPFTIPSDYGRRSVQAALARGYRLGFVAGSDTHSGEVGGPAKTAV
;
A
#
# COMPACT_ATOMS: atom_id res chain seq x y z
N VAL A 1 13.92 4.73 -39.81
CA VAL A 1 15.33 5.20 -39.82
C VAL A 1 15.39 6.51 -39.05
N TYR A 2 15.89 6.50 -37.80
CA TYR A 2 16.00 7.71 -36.97
C TYR A 2 17.47 7.89 -36.57
N LYS A 3 18.06 9.02 -36.98
CA LYS A 3 19.47 9.38 -36.82
C LYS A 3 19.75 9.99 -35.44
N ARG A 4 20.92 9.68 -34.91
CA ARG A 4 21.52 10.13 -33.63
C ARG A 4 22.06 11.58 -33.73
N GLY A 5 21.91 12.36 -32.66
CA GLY A 5 22.61 13.63 -32.44
C GLY A 5 22.46 14.17 -31.01
N THR A 6 23.52 14.00 -30.20
CA THR A 6 24.13 14.93 -29.19
C THR A 6 23.23 15.84 -28.32
N ASN A 7 23.34 16.02 -27.00
CA ASN A 7 24.29 15.65 -25.93
C ASN A 7 23.49 15.71 -24.60
N PHE A 8 23.64 14.74 -23.69
CA PHE A 8 23.05 14.80 -22.34
C PHE A 8 24.17 14.81 -21.29
N PHE A 9 24.19 15.85 -20.45
CA PHE A 9 25.04 15.90 -19.25
C PHE A 9 24.38 15.10 -18.13
N LEU A 10 25.06 14.06 -17.65
CA LEU A 10 24.67 13.29 -16.48
C LEU A 10 25.29 13.93 -15.24
N ARG A 11 24.47 14.48 -14.36
CA ARG A 11 24.84 14.66 -12.95
C ARG A 11 23.97 13.70 -12.13
N PRO A 12 24.50 12.57 -11.64
CA PRO A 12 23.76 11.74 -10.70
C PRO A 12 23.89 12.37 -9.30
N PRO A 13 22.79 12.51 -8.53
CA PRO A 13 22.90 12.46 -7.08
C PRO A 13 23.22 11.02 -6.67
N GLN A 14 23.94 10.87 -5.56
CA GLN A 14 24.49 9.62 -5.04
C GLN A 14 23.38 8.60 -4.65
N THR A 15 22.77 7.94 -5.63
CA THR A 15 22.29 6.57 -5.44
C THR A 15 23.50 5.64 -5.36
N PRO A 16 23.41 4.47 -4.68
CA PRO A 16 24.38 3.40 -4.89
C PRO A 16 24.53 3.22 -6.41
N LYS A 17 25.77 3.11 -6.91
CA LYS A 17 26.14 3.17 -8.34
C LYS A 17 25.38 2.21 -9.28
N SER A 18 24.49 1.36 -8.74
CA SER A 18 23.71 0.31 -9.39
C SER A 18 22.32 0.74 -9.90
N PHE A 19 21.67 1.75 -9.31
CA PHE A 19 20.31 2.15 -9.72
C PHE A 19 20.32 3.38 -10.62
N ARG A 20 19.61 3.29 -11.75
CA ARG A 20 19.41 4.41 -12.69
C ARG A 20 17.93 4.76 -12.78
N THR A 21 17.64 5.98 -13.20
CA THR A 21 16.27 6.41 -13.54
C THR A 21 16.30 6.98 -14.94
N ILE A 22 15.22 6.78 -15.69
CA ILE A 22 15.01 7.36 -17.01
C ILE A 22 14.17 8.61 -16.82
N THR A 23 14.62 9.74 -17.38
CA THR A 23 13.83 10.97 -17.44
C THR A 23 13.39 11.19 -18.88
N VAL A 24 12.08 11.31 -19.08
CA VAL A 24 11.47 11.61 -20.37
C VAL A 24 10.96 13.05 -20.31
N VAL A 25 11.27 13.82 -21.35
CA VAL A 25 10.84 15.22 -21.49
C VAL A 25 10.06 15.34 -22.78
N ASP A 26 8.79 15.69 -22.68
CA ASP A 26 7.97 16.11 -23.81
C ASP A 26 8.10 17.64 -23.95
N ARG A 27 8.85 18.08 -24.96
CA ARG A 27 9.10 19.49 -25.22
C ARG A 27 7.91 20.20 -25.87
N THR A 28 6.97 19.46 -26.45
CA THR A 28 5.77 20.02 -27.09
C THR A 28 4.75 20.44 -26.03
N HIS A 29 4.59 19.62 -24.99
CA HIS A 29 3.65 19.87 -23.90
C HIS A 29 4.30 20.37 -22.60
N THR A 30 5.62 20.58 -22.61
CA THR A 30 6.41 21.01 -21.44
C THR A 30 6.26 20.08 -20.24
N LEU A 31 6.14 18.77 -20.50
CA LEU A 31 6.02 17.75 -19.47
C LEU A 31 7.35 17.06 -19.23
N MET A 32 7.62 16.71 -17.97
CA MET A 32 8.76 15.91 -17.58
C MET A 32 8.30 14.79 -16.64
N ALA A 33 8.71 13.57 -16.94
CA ALA A 33 8.45 12.40 -16.11
C ALA A 33 9.76 11.67 -15.79
N LYS A 34 9.81 11.02 -14.63
CA LYS A 34 10.97 10.23 -14.18
C LYS A 34 10.49 8.82 -13.81
N SER A 35 11.21 7.80 -14.28
CA SER A 35 10.89 6.40 -14.00
C SER A 35 11.16 6.03 -12.55
N ASN A 36 10.62 4.88 -12.13
CA ASN A 36 11.10 4.16 -10.95
C ASN A 36 12.61 3.83 -11.12
N PRO A 37 13.34 3.60 -10.02
CA PRO A 37 14.69 3.05 -10.08
C PRO A 37 14.73 1.74 -10.87
N ALA A 38 15.60 1.69 -11.88
CA ALA A 38 15.80 0.54 -12.74
C ALA A 38 17.25 0.06 -12.63
N ILE A 39 17.43 -1.25 -12.79
CA ILE A 39 18.74 -1.90 -12.88
C ILE A 39 19.04 -2.23 -14.34
N ASN A 40 20.33 -2.25 -14.70
CA ASN A 40 20.74 -2.80 -15.99
C ASN A 40 20.97 -4.32 -15.83
N PRO A 41 20.07 -5.17 -16.36
CA PRO A 41 20.10 -6.61 -16.14
C PRO A 41 21.33 -7.30 -16.73
N HIS A 42 22.02 -6.68 -17.70
CA HIS A 42 23.26 -7.22 -18.27
C HIS A 42 24.50 -6.98 -17.40
N THR A 43 24.42 -6.02 -16.48
CA THR A 43 25.57 -5.60 -15.66
C THR A 43 25.37 -5.88 -14.18
N TRP A 44 24.13 -6.11 -13.74
CA TRP A 44 23.79 -6.34 -12.34
C TRP A 44 22.80 -7.50 -12.24
N LYS A 45 23.28 -8.62 -11.71
CA LYS A 45 22.42 -9.70 -11.23
C LYS A 45 22.21 -9.51 -9.73
N LEU A 46 21.00 -9.15 -9.34
CA LEU A 46 20.60 -9.18 -7.94
C LEU A 46 20.39 -10.65 -7.53
N PRO A 47 20.65 -11.02 -6.26
CA PRO A 47 20.33 -12.36 -5.76
C PRO A 47 18.81 -12.58 -5.55
N PHE A 48 18.00 -11.61 -5.95
CA PHE A 48 16.55 -11.58 -5.88
C PHE A 48 15.99 -10.90 -7.13
N ASN A 49 14.70 -11.16 -7.42
CA ASN A 49 13.95 -10.39 -8.40
C ASN A 49 13.45 -9.09 -7.74
N LEU A 50 13.33 -8.02 -8.52
CA LEU A 50 12.85 -6.72 -8.05
C LEU A 50 11.50 -6.43 -8.69
N TYR A 51 10.48 -6.19 -7.86
CA TYR A 51 9.13 -5.86 -8.31
C TYR A 51 8.66 -4.54 -7.70
N TRP A 52 7.97 -3.73 -8.48
CA TRP A 52 7.41 -2.45 -8.06
C TRP A 52 5.90 -2.53 -7.97
N GLY A 53 5.33 -2.05 -6.87
CA GLY A 53 3.88 -2.04 -6.74
C GLY A 53 3.34 -1.10 -5.70
N ASP A 54 2.03 -1.00 -5.68
CA ASP A 54 1.29 -0.20 -4.73
C ASP A 54 0.41 -1.13 -3.88
N PRO A 55 0.83 -1.45 -2.65
CA PRO A 55 0.09 -2.36 -1.78
C PRO A 55 -1.18 -1.74 -1.20
N HIS A 56 -1.44 -0.43 -1.38
CA HIS A 56 -2.46 0.26 -0.59
C HIS A 56 -3.17 1.33 -1.40
N ILE A 57 -4.34 0.99 -1.95
CA ILE A 57 -5.14 1.84 -2.83
C ILE A 57 -6.57 1.89 -2.30
N MET A 58 -7.06 3.10 -2.00
CA MET A 58 -8.48 3.28 -1.68
C MET A 58 -9.32 3.34 -2.94
N ASN A 59 -10.45 2.63 -2.94
CA ASN A 59 -11.51 2.81 -3.91
C ASN A 59 -12.81 3.23 -3.21
N GLY A 60 -13.51 4.20 -3.80
CA GLY A 60 -14.89 4.55 -3.41
C GLY A 60 -15.14 5.08 -2.01
N ALA A 61 -14.13 5.21 -1.13
CA ALA A 61 -14.32 5.77 0.20
C ALA A 61 -14.82 7.22 0.18
N PHE A 62 -15.37 7.74 1.27
CA PHE A 62 -15.95 9.09 1.38
C PHE A 62 -15.02 10.21 0.88
N TRP A 63 -13.69 9.97 0.90
CA TRP A 63 -12.65 10.87 0.40
C TRP A 63 -12.07 10.47 -0.96
N ALA A 64 -12.41 9.29 -1.45
CA ALA A 64 -11.96 8.77 -2.73
C ALA A 64 -12.82 9.25 -3.88
N THR A 65 -12.24 9.27 -5.08
CA THR A 65 -12.92 9.73 -6.30
C THR A 65 -14.07 8.78 -6.64
N PRO A 66 -15.36 9.16 -6.45
CA PRO A 66 -16.48 8.19 -6.50
C PRO A 66 -16.70 7.56 -7.87
N ALA A 67 -16.17 8.21 -8.91
CA ALA A 67 -16.26 7.78 -10.30
C ALA A 67 -15.39 6.56 -10.61
N LEU A 68 -14.31 6.33 -9.84
CA LEU A 68 -13.42 5.20 -10.05
C LEU A 68 -13.97 3.95 -9.37
N LYS A 69 -13.71 2.80 -9.99
CA LYS A 69 -14.01 1.45 -9.49
C LYS A 69 -12.74 0.62 -9.43
N PRO A 70 -12.71 -0.51 -8.69
CA PRO A 70 -11.50 -1.33 -8.56
C PRO A 70 -10.82 -1.69 -9.90
N PRO A 71 -11.55 -2.03 -10.99
CA PRO A 71 -10.94 -2.25 -12.30
C PRO A 71 -10.18 -1.04 -12.88
N ASP A 72 -10.61 0.19 -12.59
CA ASP A 72 -9.97 1.41 -13.10
C ASP A 72 -8.60 1.61 -12.44
N HIS A 73 -8.50 1.35 -11.14
CA HIS A 73 -7.24 1.38 -10.41
C HIS A 73 -6.25 0.34 -10.94
N TYR A 74 -6.69 -0.90 -11.18
CA TYR A 74 -5.83 -1.94 -11.74
C TYR A 74 -5.39 -1.63 -13.18
N ARG A 75 -6.28 -1.12 -14.05
CA ARG A 75 -5.88 -0.67 -15.40
C ARG A 75 -4.85 0.45 -15.33
N TYR A 76 -5.07 1.45 -14.49
CA TYR A 76 -4.14 2.56 -14.36
C TYR A 76 -2.77 2.08 -13.84
N ALA A 77 -2.75 1.24 -12.80
CA ALA A 77 -1.54 0.66 -12.23
C ALA A 77 -0.73 -0.14 -13.26
N ARG A 78 -1.38 -1.05 -13.99
CA ARG A 78 -0.72 -1.94 -14.96
C ARG A 78 -0.36 -1.20 -16.26
N ASP A 79 -1.35 -0.53 -16.87
CA ASP A 79 -1.24 -0.05 -18.25
C ASP A 79 -0.67 1.37 -18.36
N THR A 80 -0.79 2.18 -17.30
CA THR A 80 -0.29 3.57 -17.29
C THR A 80 0.97 3.73 -16.46
N VAL A 81 0.96 3.20 -15.24
CA VAL A 81 2.09 3.36 -14.30
C VAL A 81 3.17 2.29 -14.53
N GLY A 82 2.80 1.11 -15.03
CA GLY A 82 3.70 -0.02 -15.26
C GLY A 82 4.17 -0.67 -13.96
N LEU A 83 3.24 -0.89 -13.01
CA LEU A 83 3.50 -1.64 -11.78
C LEU A 83 3.42 -3.15 -12.03
N ASP A 84 4.22 -3.92 -11.30
CA ASP A 84 4.22 -5.38 -11.27
C ASP A 84 3.11 -5.92 -10.36
N PHE A 85 2.68 -5.15 -9.36
CA PHE A 85 1.55 -5.48 -8.52
C PHE A 85 0.80 -4.24 -8.02
N ALA A 86 -0.48 -4.40 -7.73
CA ALA A 86 -1.31 -3.38 -7.10
C ALA A 86 -2.39 -4.03 -6.25
N VAL A 87 -2.81 -3.35 -5.18
CA VAL A 87 -3.83 -3.90 -4.28
C VAL A 87 -4.82 -2.81 -3.86
N VAL A 88 -6.08 -3.03 -4.24
CA VAL A 88 -7.21 -2.22 -3.78
C VAL A 88 -7.62 -2.72 -2.39
N THR A 89 -7.77 -1.80 -1.44
CA THR A 89 -8.00 -2.10 -0.02
C THR A 89 -9.09 -1.19 0.54
N ASP A 90 -10.32 -1.33 0.05
CA ASP A 90 -11.44 -0.50 0.51
C ASP A 90 -11.70 -0.63 2.01
N ILE A 91 -12.15 0.44 2.65
CA ILE A 91 -12.46 0.38 4.08
C ILE A 91 -13.71 -0.46 4.32
N CYS A 92 -13.67 -1.30 5.36
CA CYS A 92 -14.82 -2.12 5.70
C CYS A 92 -16.01 -1.31 6.24
N ARG A 93 -15.77 -0.07 6.72
CA ARG A 93 -16.84 0.85 7.17
C ARG A 93 -16.47 2.34 7.05
N GLU A 94 -17.29 3.12 6.36
CA GLU A 94 -17.18 4.57 6.22
C GLU A 94 -17.52 5.35 7.51
N PRO A 95 -16.91 6.53 7.73
CA PRO A 95 -17.45 7.52 8.64
C PRO A 95 -18.69 8.22 8.05
N PRO A 96 -19.67 8.64 8.87
CA PRO A 96 -19.72 8.52 10.33
C PRO A 96 -20.14 7.10 10.77
N TYR A 97 -19.35 6.49 11.66
CA TYR A 97 -19.48 5.10 12.13
C TYR A 97 -20.74 4.77 12.94
N PHE A 98 -21.75 5.63 12.92
CA PHE A 98 -23.04 5.44 13.59
C PHE A 98 -24.16 5.16 12.60
N ASP A 99 -23.91 5.35 11.30
CA ASP A 99 -24.86 5.03 10.24
C ASP A 99 -24.65 3.57 9.78
N ALA A 100 -25.74 2.83 9.58
CA ALA A 100 -25.70 1.46 9.07
C ALA A 100 -25.30 1.43 7.58
N ASP A 101 -25.59 2.50 6.84
CA ASP A 101 -25.34 2.63 5.39
C ASP A 101 -23.87 2.92 5.05
N THR A 102 -23.00 2.92 6.07
CA THR A 102 -21.56 3.15 5.91
C THR A 102 -20.74 1.89 5.72
N LYS A 103 -21.31 0.70 5.94
CA LYS A 103 -20.56 -0.54 5.71
C LYS A 103 -20.39 -0.77 4.22
N ILE A 104 -19.20 -1.23 3.81
CA ILE A 104 -19.06 -1.77 2.46
C ILE A 104 -20.08 -2.90 2.29
N SER A 105 -20.88 -2.82 1.24
CA SER A 105 -21.88 -3.84 0.96
C SER A 105 -21.20 -5.15 0.53
N PHE A 106 -21.90 -6.28 0.74
CA PHE A 106 -21.44 -7.56 0.22
C PHE A 106 -21.18 -7.50 -1.30
N GLU A 107 -22.00 -6.77 -2.05
CA GLU A 107 -21.82 -6.59 -3.49
C GLU A 107 -20.54 -5.82 -3.83
N GLU A 108 -20.21 -4.77 -3.08
CA GLU A 108 -18.98 -4.00 -3.30
C GLU A 108 -17.74 -4.82 -2.96
N TRP A 109 -17.79 -5.58 -1.87
CA TRP A 109 -16.71 -6.51 -1.52
C TRP A 109 -16.49 -7.57 -2.60
N GLU A 110 -17.57 -8.20 -3.10
CA GLU A 110 -17.48 -9.18 -4.17
C GLU A 110 -17.03 -8.55 -5.51
N ARG A 111 -17.38 -7.28 -5.77
CA ARG A 111 -16.84 -6.53 -6.93
C ARG A 111 -15.32 -6.32 -6.80
N ALA A 112 -14.83 -5.95 -5.62
CA ALA A 112 -13.40 -5.78 -5.37
C ALA A 112 -12.63 -7.10 -5.55
N LYS A 113 -13.14 -8.21 -4.97
CA LYS A 113 -12.60 -9.56 -5.16
C LYS A 113 -12.58 -9.98 -6.63
N LYS A 114 -13.70 -9.80 -7.33
CA LYS A 114 -13.81 -10.11 -8.76
C LYS A 114 -12.81 -9.31 -9.59
N ALA A 115 -12.64 -8.02 -9.30
CA ALA A 115 -11.66 -7.20 -9.98
C ALA A 115 -10.22 -7.66 -9.72
N ALA A 116 -9.88 -8.02 -8.48
CA ALA A 116 -8.58 -8.59 -8.17
C ALA A 116 -8.33 -9.86 -9.02
N ARG A 117 -9.28 -10.79 -9.06
CA ARG A 117 -9.20 -12.00 -9.89
C ARG A 117 -8.99 -11.69 -11.37
N GLU A 118 -9.83 -10.83 -11.94
CA GLU A 118 -9.86 -10.58 -13.39
C GLU A 118 -8.59 -9.87 -13.88
N PHE A 119 -7.94 -9.10 -13.02
CA PHE A 119 -6.70 -8.41 -13.33
C PHE A 119 -5.45 -9.22 -13.00
N TYR A 120 -5.56 -10.26 -12.17
CA TYR A 120 -4.45 -11.16 -11.89
C TYR A 120 -3.94 -11.80 -13.20
N GLN A 121 -2.67 -11.55 -13.50
CA GLN A 121 -1.97 -12.14 -14.63
C GLN A 121 -0.70 -12.78 -14.11
N PRO A 122 -0.65 -14.12 -13.99
CA PRO A 122 0.55 -14.83 -13.61
C PRO A 122 1.77 -14.33 -14.40
N ASP A 123 2.89 -14.17 -13.69
CA ASP A 123 4.19 -13.73 -14.25
C ASP A 123 4.23 -12.30 -14.83
N SER A 124 3.14 -11.53 -14.75
CA SER A 124 3.02 -10.20 -15.36
C SER A 124 2.45 -9.13 -14.44
N PHE A 125 1.34 -9.41 -13.75
CA PHE A 125 0.68 -8.45 -12.86
C PHE A 125 -0.04 -9.15 -11.71
N VAL A 126 0.41 -8.91 -10.48
CA VAL A 126 -0.14 -9.55 -9.28
C VAL A 126 -1.13 -8.63 -8.57
N THR A 127 -2.25 -9.19 -8.16
CA THR A 127 -3.31 -8.55 -7.39
C THR A 127 -3.65 -9.44 -6.19
N PHE A 128 -4.31 -8.86 -5.19
CA PHE A 128 -4.79 -9.61 -4.03
C PHE A 128 -6.22 -9.18 -3.69
N ALA A 129 -7.03 -10.12 -3.23
CA ALA A 129 -8.25 -9.77 -2.52
C ALA A 129 -7.86 -9.19 -1.15
N ALA A 130 -8.16 -7.90 -0.94
CA ALA A 130 -7.78 -7.22 0.28
C ALA A 130 -8.74 -6.07 0.61
N TYR A 131 -8.75 -5.66 1.88
CA TYR A 131 -9.55 -4.55 2.38
C TYR A 131 -8.81 -3.87 3.53
N GLU A 132 -9.13 -2.61 3.80
CA GLU A 132 -8.66 -1.90 4.99
C GLU A 132 -9.60 -2.18 6.16
N TYR A 133 -9.07 -2.87 7.16
CA TYR A 133 -9.70 -3.00 8.47
C TYR A 133 -9.41 -1.72 9.28
N ASN A 134 -10.37 -0.80 9.27
CA ASN A 134 -10.20 0.58 9.73
C ASN A 134 -10.68 0.82 11.19
N GLU A 135 -10.19 0.00 12.12
CA GLU A 135 -10.53 0.05 13.56
C GLU A 135 -9.79 1.17 14.31
N GLN A 136 -10.45 1.89 15.22
CA GLN A 136 -9.94 3.16 15.77
C GLN A 136 -9.65 3.19 17.27
N TRP A 137 -10.03 2.16 18.01
CA TRP A 137 -10.08 2.20 19.46
C TRP A 137 -8.95 1.42 20.12
N HIS A 138 -8.51 0.33 19.51
CA HIS A 138 -7.60 -0.63 20.14
C HIS A 138 -6.26 -0.73 19.41
N GLY A 139 -6.31 -1.05 18.12
CA GLY A 139 -5.14 -1.41 17.34
C GLY A 139 -4.82 -0.45 16.21
N GLY A 140 -5.77 0.38 15.76
CA GLY A 140 -5.58 1.22 14.56
C GLY A 140 -5.86 0.47 13.26
N HIS A 141 -5.73 1.19 12.14
CA HIS A 141 -6.07 0.64 10.83
C HIS A 141 -4.98 -0.32 10.31
N ARG A 142 -5.40 -1.33 9.55
CA ARG A 142 -4.52 -2.31 8.89
C ARG A 142 -5.17 -2.87 7.64
N ASN A 143 -4.38 -3.09 6.60
CA ASN A 143 -4.84 -3.79 5.41
C ASN A 143 -4.79 -5.31 5.63
N VAL A 144 -5.86 -6.02 5.27
CA VAL A 144 -5.96 -7.48 5.35
C VAL A 144 -5.89 -8.03 3.93
N TYR A 145 -4.87 -8.82 3.65
CA TYR A 145 -4.61 -9.44 2.33
C TYR A 145 -4.89 -10.93 2.42
N TYR A 146 -5.52 -11.48 1.39
CA TYR A 146 -5.69 -12.91 1.20
C TYR A 146 -4.89 -13.38 0.00
N ALA A 147 -4.16 -14.48 0.17
CA ALA A 147 -3.47 -15.15 -0.93
C ALA A 147 -4.44 -15.94 -1.83
N ASN A 148 -5.61 -16.32 -1.29
CA ASN A 148 -6.69 -16.97 -2.01
C ASN A 148 -7.97 -16.14 -1.87
N GLU A 149 -8.45 -15.61 -2.99
CA GLU A 149 -9.69 -14.82 -3.05
C GLU A 149 -10.94 -15.60 -2.64
N GLU A 150 -10.97 -16.92 -2.83
CA GLU A 150 -12.12 -17.75 -2.47
C GLU A 150 -12.30 -17.85 -0.96
N GLU A 151 -11.19 -17.75 -0.21
CA GLU A 151 -11.16 -17.74 1.26
C GLU A 151 -11.31 -16.34 1.85
N ALA A 152 -11.37 -15.30 0.99
CA ALA A 152 -11.36 -13.91 1.40
C ALA A 152 -12.72 -13.49 1.96
N GLU A 153 -12.75 -13.40 3.29
CA GLU A 153 -13.88 -12.91 4.07
C GLU A 153 -13.66 -11.46 4.52
N LEU A 154 -14.75 -10.72 4.61
CA LEU A 154 -14.73 -9.35 5.11
C LEU A 154 -15.05 -9.36 6.62
N PHE A 155 -14.08 -9.02 7.45
CA PHE A 155 -14.28 -8.87 8.89
C PHE A 155 -14.36 -7.39 9.22
N SER A 156 -15.51 -6.95 9.74
CA SER A 156 -15.71 -5.55 10.12
C SER A 156 -15.37 -5.33 11.59
N TRP A 157 -14.69 -4.23 11.89
CA TRP A 157 -14.28 -3.90 13.26
C TRP A 157 -15.46 -3.57 14.18
N ASP A 158 -16.62 -3.25 13.63
CA ASP A 158 -17.82 -2.96 14.43
C ASP A 158 -18.61 -4.21 14.84
N ASP A 159 -18.19 -5.39 14.35
CA ASP A 159 -18.64 -6.67 14.86
C ASP A 159 -17.90 -6.97 16.19
N PRO A 160 -18.60 -7.21 17.31
CA PRO A 160 -17.98 -7.60 18.57
C PRO A 160 -17.07 -8.84 18.48
N GLY A 161 -17.29 -9.69 17.47
CA GLY A 161 -16.47 -10.85 17.14
C GLY A 161 -15.12 -10.50 16.54
N TYR A 162 -14.94 -9.30 15.97
CA TYR A 162 -13.72 -8.89 15.25
C TYR A 162 -13.19 -7.51 15.66
N ASN A 163 -13.75 -6.84 16.66
CA ASN A 163 -13.44 -5.44 17.03
C ASN A 163 -12.06 -5.17 17.68
N THR A 164 -11.11 -6.11 17.60
CA THR A 164 -9.73 -5.93 18.07
C THR A 164 -8.80 -6.69 17.14
N PRO A 165 -7.50 -6.33 17.05
CA PRO A 165 -6.53 -7.07 16.26
C PRO A 165 -6.48 -8.57 16.61
N GLU A 166 -6.52 -8.93 17.90
CA GLU A 166 -6.46 -10.32 18.35
C GLU A 166 -7.66 -11.15 17.90
N LYS A 167 -8.84 -10.53 17.92
CA LYS A 167 -10.08 -11.17 17.46
C LYS A 167 -10.08 -11.34 15.94
N LEU A 168 -9.64 -10.32 15.21
CA LEU A 168 -9.41 -10.42 13.76
C LEU A 168 -8.42 -11.55 13.43
N TRP A 169 -7.25 -11.57 14.06
CA TRP A 169 -6.25 -12.63 13.82
C TRP A 169 -6.76 -14.02 14.19
N ARG A 170 -7.60 -14.14 15.23
CA ARG A 170 -8.26 -15.41 15.56
C ARG A 170 -9.18 -15.88 14.43
N ALA A 171 -9.94 -14.97 13.81
CA ALA A 171 -10.80 -15.27 12.67
C ALA A 171 -9.99 -15.61 11.39
N LEU A 172 -8.80 -15.04 11.25
CA LEU A 172 -7.88 -15.33 10.15
C LEU A 172 -7.11 -16.65 10.32
N LYS A 173 -7.16 -17.31 11.48
CA LYS A 173 -6.46 -18.59 11.70
C LYS A 173 -6.93 -19.65 10.69
N GLY A 174 -5.96 -20.31 10.07
CA GLY A 174 -6.19 -21.31 9.02
C GLY A 174 -6.27 -20.73 7.61
N LYS A 175 -6.43 -19.42 7.46
CA LYS A 175 -6.40 -18.74 6.15
C LYS A 175 -4.99 -18.32 5.78
N LYS A 176 -4.66 -18.33 4.49
CA LYS A 176 -3.43 -17.71 3.99
C LYS A 176 -3.63 -16.20 3.88
N ALA A 177 -3.53 -15.52 5.02
CA ALA A 177 -3.75 -14.09 5.13
C ALA A 177 -2.56 -13.37 5.76
N MET A 178 -2.49 -12.05 5.53
CA MET A 178 -1.52 -11.14 6.14
C MET A 178 -2.20 -9.82 6.48
N THR A 179 -1.78 -9.20 7.57
CA THR A 179 -2.23 -7.87 7.98
C THR A 179 -1.07 -6.89 7.96
N ILE A 180 -1.24 -5.72 7.33
CA ILE A 180 -0.22 -4.68 7.27
C ILE A 180 -0.78 -3.42 7.95
N PRO A 181 -0.35 -3.07 9.18
CA PRO A 181 -0.69 -1.79 9.78
C PRO A 181 -0.12 -0.65 8.95
N HIS A 182 -0.90 0.41 8.81
CA HIS A 182 -0.51 1.62 8.09
C HIS A 182 -0.63 2.86 8.96
N HIS A 183 0.02 3.94 8.49
CA HIS A 183 0.16 5.22 9.18
C HIS A 183 0.31 5.11 10.72
N PRO A 184 1.24 4.26 11.22
CA PRO A 184 1.21 3.80 12.60
C PRO A 184 1.41 4.93 13.61
N VAL A 185 2.10 6.01 13.24
CA VAL A 185 2.39 7.14 14.13
C VAL A 185 1.18 7.99 14.50
N THR A 186 0.07 7.90 13.76
CA THR A 186 -1.09 8.76 14.01
C THR A 186 -1.74 8.45 15.36
N LEU A 187 -2.18 9.49 16.10
CA LEU A 187 -2.74 9.29 17.45
C LEU A 187 -4.12 8.63 17.45
N ARG A 188 -4.96 8.93 16.45
CA ARG A 188 -6.36 8.47 16.40
C ARG A 188 -6.49 7.07 15.79
N ILE A 189 -5.81 6.82 14.68
CA ILE A 189 -6.03 5.64 13.83
C ILE A 189 -4.76 4.81 13.62
N GLY A 190 -3.69 5.16 14.31
CA GLY A 190 -2.38 4.53 14.18
C GLY A 190 -2.21 3.31 15.06
N GLN A 191 -1.14 2.57 14.80
CA GLN A 191 -0.87 1.28 15.40
C GLN A 191 -0.51 1.41 16.87
N ASN A 192 -1.20 0.63 17.69
CA ASN A 192 -0.79 0.34 19.06
C ASN A 192 0.09 -0.92 19.05
N TRP A 193 1.39 -0.77 19.32
CA TRP A 193 2.36 -1.87 19.27
C TRP A 193 2.26 -2.88 20.43
N GLU A 194 1.37 -2.67 21.40
CA GLU A 194 1.00 -3.75 22.33
C GLU A 194 0.26 -4.89 21.62
N HIS A 195 -0.33 -4.61 20.45
CA HIS A 195 -0.93 -5.60 19.56
C HIS A 195 0.06 -6.00 18.47
N HIS A 196 0.49 -7.26 18.47
CA HIS A 196 1.32 -7.84 17.41
C HIS A 196 1.18 -9.36 17.35
N ASP A 197 0.86 -9.88 16.17
CA ASP A 197 0.92 -11.31 15.88
C ASP A 197 1.95 -11.53 14.75
N PRO A 198 3.09 -12.22 14.99
CA PRO A 198 4.13 -12.38 13.99
C PRO A 198 3.74 -13.31 12.83
N GLN A 199 2.64 -14.06 12.93
CA GLN A 199 2.11 -14.84 11.82
C GLN A 199 1.45 -13.92 10.79
N PHE A 200 0.61 -13.01 11.27
CA PHE A 200 -0.21 -12.16 10.41
C PHE A 200 0.42 -10.79 10.14
N GLN A 201 1.13 -10.20 11.08
CA GLN A 201 1.71 -8.87 11.00
C GLN A 201 3.23 -8.92 10.80
N ARG A 202 3.66 -9.32 9.61
CA ARG A 202 5.10 -9.41 9.25
C ARG A 202 5.64 -8.18 8.56
N LEU A 203 4.77 -7.28 8.13
CA LEU A 203 5.09 -6.05 7.42
C LEU A 203 4.46 -4.86 8.13
N VAL A 204 5.00 -3.67 7.90
CA VAL A 204 4.39 -2.39 8.28
C VAL A 204 4.56 -1.40 7.14
N GLU A 205 3.54 -0.59 6.88
CA GLU A 205 3.68 0.55 5.98
C GLU A 205 4.45 1.66 6.69
N ILE A 206 5.74 1.80 6.34
CA ILE A 206 6.64 2.79 6.93
C ILE A 206 6.43 4.18 6.31
N TYR A 207 5.89 4.24 5.09
CA TYR A 207 5.74 5.47 4.33
C TYR A 207 4.52 5.41 3.41
N SER A 208 3.73 6.48 3.36
CA SER A 208 2.61 6.62 2.43
C SER A 208 2.29 8.06 2.08
N GLY A 209 1.17 8.30 1.38
CA GLY A 209 0.61 9.63 1.11
C GLY A 209 0.54 10.53 2.33
N TRP A 210 0.36 9.96 3.52
CA TRP A 210 0.32 10.68 4.79
C TRP A 210 1.69 11.20 5.28
N GLY A 211 2.79 10.54 4.92
CA GLY A 211 4.13 10.86 5.42
C GLY A 211 4.95 9.63 5.79
N CYS A 212 6.06 9.87 6.50
CA CYS A 212 6.95 8.85 7.02
C CYS A 212 6.65 8.53 8.49
N SER A 213 6.63 7.24 8.81
CA SER A 213 6.39 6.67 10.14
C SER A 213 7.64 6.03 10.75
N GLU A 214 8.81 6.19 10.14
CA GLU A 214 10.06 5.55 10.56
C GLU A 214 10.41 5.87 12.02
N GLY A 215 10.47 7.15 12.39
CA GLY A 215 10.95 7.59 13.70
C GLY A 215 11.01 9.11 13.85
N VAL A 216 11.45 9.57 15.02
CA VAL A 216 11.64 11.00 15.31
C VAL A 216 12.66 11.58 14.33
N GLY A 217 12.33 12.70 13.70
CA GLY A 217 13.22 13.38 12.73
C GLY A 217 13.23 12.74 11.34
N CYS A 218 12.31 11.82 11.05
CA CYS A 218 12.17 11.25 9.71
C CYS A 218 11.88 12.31 8.64
N GLN A 219 12.25 12.00 7.39
CA GLN A 219 11.94 12.86 6.25
C GLN A 219 10.45 12.82 5.95
N ARG A 220 9.84 14.00 5.71
CA ARG A 220 8.40 14.15 5.48
C ARG A 220 7.54 13.56 6.62
N PRO A 221 7.62 14.10 7.85
CA PRO A 221 6.77 13.67 8.94
C PRO A 221 5.30 13.95 8.64
N PHE A 222 4.43 13.27 9.37
CA PHE A 222 2.99 13.49 9.35
C PHE A 222 2.68 14.92 9.81
N THR A 223 1.72 15.57 9.15
CA THR A 223 1.26 16.93 9.49
C THR A 223 0.09 16.94 10.47
N ILE A 224 -0.36 15.76 10.92
CA ILE A 224 -1.44 15.56 11.87
C ILE A 224 -0.90 15.08 13.23
N PRO A 225 -1.69 15.16 14.32
CA PRO A 225 -1.25 14.71 15.64
C PRO A 225 -0.73 13.26 15.63
N SER A 226 0.54 13.11 16.01
CA SER A 226 1.30 11.87 15.87
C SER A 226 2.21 11.61 17.08
N ASP A 227 2.44 10.33 17.41
CA ASP A 227 3.35 9.87 18.46
C ASP A 227 4.47 8.99 17.87
N TYR A 228 5.56 9.67 17.49
CA TYR A 228 6.76 9.02 17.00
C TYR A 228 7.54 8.26 18.09
N GLY A 229 7.35 8.58 19.37
CA GLY A 229 8.08 7.94 20.46
C GLY A 229 7.57 6.54 20.75
N ARG A 230 6.25 6.34 20.72
CA ARG A 230 5.64 5.06 21.08
C ARG A 230 5.15 4.26 19.88
N ARG A 231 4.74 4.91 18.78
CA ARG A 231 4.06 4.28 17.65
C ARG A 231 4.86 4.26 16.34
N SER A 232 6.06 4.84 16.29
CA SER A 232 6.92 4.72 15.10
C SER A 232 7.33 3.28 14.81
N VAL A 233 7.79 3.04 13.58
CA VAL A 233 8.39 1.75 13.21
C VAL A 233 9.62 1.45 14.05
N GLN A 234 10.46 2.46 14.34
CA GLN A 234 11.58 2.30 15.28
C GLN A 234 11.13 1.88 16.68
N ALA A 235 10.00 2.39 17.19
CA ALA A 235 9.44 1.96 18.46
C ALA A 235 8.96 0.49 18.43
N ALA A 236 8.48 0.00 17.29
CA ALA A 236 8.14 -1.41 17.09
C ALA A 236 9.39 -2.30 17.09
N LEU A 237 10.43 -1.88 16.36
CA LEU A 237 11.71 -2.60 16.29
C LEU A 237 12.42 -2.64 17.65
N ALA A 238 12.34 -1.57 18.43
CA ALA A 238 12.89 -1.49 19.79
C ALA A 238 12.23 -2.48 20.77
N ARG A 239 10.99 -2.92 20.49
CA ARG A 239 10.31 -4.00 21.23
C ARG A 239 10.76 -5.40 20.81
N GLY A 240 11.63 -5.52 19.80
CA GLY A 240 12.13 -6.78 19.28
C GLY A 240 11.29 -7.40 18.16
N TYR A 241 10.30 -6.67 17.62
CA TYR A 241 9.49 -7.17 16.51
C TYR A 241 10.29 -7.29 15.23
N ARG A 242 9.96 -8.32 14.43
CA ARG A 242 10.59 -8.60 13.14
C ARG A 242 9.63 -8.19 12.03
N LEU A 243 9.86 -7.01 11.47
CA LEU A 243 9.01 -6.42 10.46
C LEU A 243 9.81 -6.18 9.16
N GLY A 244 9.21 -6.54 8.03
CA GLY A 244 9.57 -5.96 6.75
C GLY A 244 8.84 -4.63 6.54
N PHE A 245 9.28 -3.87 5.55
CA PHE A 245 8.74 -2.53 5.28
C PHE A 245 8.10 -2.49 3.91
N VAL A 246 6.94 -1.85 3.86
CA VAL A 246 6.28 -1.49 2.61
C VAL A 246 5.99 0.01 2.59
N ALA A 247 5.77 0.55 1.40
CA ALA A 247 5.29 1.89 1.18
C ALA A 247 4.13 1.86 0.18
N GLY A 248 2.93 2.14 0.66
CA GLY A 248 1.72 2.20 -0.15
C GLY A 248 1.28 3.64 -0.38
N SER A 249 0.53 3.90 -1.45
CA SER A 249 0.10 5.27 -1.72
C SER A 249 -0.92 5.77 -0.70
N ASP A 250 -1.82 4.89 -0.24
CA ASP A 250 -3.05 5.26 0.46
C ASP A 250 -3.83 6.32 -0.34
N THR A 251 -3.79 6.18 -1.67
CA THR A 251 -4.35 7.16 -2.58
C THR A 251 -5.86 7.05 -2.62
N HIS A 252 -6.51 8.20 -2.52
CA HIS A 252 -7.95 8.37 -2.66
C HIS A 252 -8.32 9.02 -4.01
N SER A 253 -7.35 9.66 -4.68
CA SER A 253 -7.57 10.37 -5.96
C SER A 253 -7.55 9.45 -7.19
N GLY A 254 -7.22 8.16 -7.02
CA GLY A 254 -6.98 7.24 -8.12
C GLY A 254 -5.59 7.32 -8.74
N GLU A 255 -4.72 8.20 -8.22
CA GLU A 255 -3.31 8.32 -8.63
C GLU A 255 -2.49 7.16 -8.04
N VAL A 256 -2.77 5.93 -8.49
CA VAL A 256 -2.11 4.71 -8.01
C VAL A 256 -0.60 4.81 -8.20
N GLY A 257 0.14 4.55 -7.12
CA GLY A 257 1.59 4.67 -7.07
C GLY A 257 2.15 6.09 -7.16
N GLY A 258 1.34 7.15 -7.21
CA GLY A 258 1.87 8.53 -7.23
C GLY A 258 2.52 8.94 -5.89
N PRO A 259 1.77 8.94 -4.78
CA PRO A 259 2.25 9.40 -3.47
C PRO A 259 3.37 8.56 -2.84
N ALA A 260 3.39 7.24 -3.11
CA ALA A 260 4.41 6.28 -2.66
C ALA A 260 4.24 4.95 -3.41
N LYS A 261 5.31 4.13 -3.46
CA LYS A 261 5.33 2.77 -4.03
C LYS A 261 6.31 1.90 -3.25
N THR A 262 6.07 0.60 -3.24
CA THR A 262 6.97 -0.41 -2.66
C THR A 262 7.82 -1.05 -3.76
N ALA A 263 9.07 -1.37 -3.41
CA ALA A 263 9.88 -2.34 -4.14
C ALA A 263 10.06 -3.59 -3.28
N VAL A 264 9.74 -4.77 -3.82
CA VAL A 264 9.90 -6.08 -3.14
C VAL A 264 10.86 -7.00 -3.89
#